data_AF-A0A7Y6E2A9-F1
#
_entry.id   AF-A0A7Y6E2A9-F1
#
_cell.length_a   1.000
_cell.length_b   1.000
_cell.length_c   1.000
_cell.angle_alpha   90.00
_cell.angle_beta   90.00
_cell.angle_gamma   90.00
#
_symmetry.space_group_name_H-M   'P 1'
#
loop_
_entity.id
_entity.type
_entity.pdbx_description
1 polymer ?
#
loop_
_entity_poly.entity_id
_entity_poly.type
_entity_poly.pdbx_seq_one_letter_code
_entity_poly.pdbx_strand_id
1 'polypeptide(L)'
;LKDPSYSPSCSINPILSCGSVMKTPQAEVFGFPNPLMGVAGFAVVLTVGVVLLAGARPARWFMLGLQLGATFGVVFVHWLIFQSLYRIGALCPYCMVVWAVTIPVFWYTTLHNLTAGVIPVPASWRRAIEGVARFHSLVLVAWYLLIVALVGVEFWDYWRTLL
;
A
#
# COMPACT_ATOMS: atom_id res chain seq x y z
N LEU A 1 -20.66 -0.72 -11.38
CA LEU A 1 -20.12 -1.15 -12.69
C LEU A 1 -21.23 -1.43 -13.74
N LYS A 2 -22.49 -1.04 -13.52
CA LYS A 2 -23.64 -1.43 -14.38
C LYS A 2 -23.93 -0.47 -15.54
N ASP A 3 -23.25 0.68 -15.58
CA ASP A 3 -23.37 1.66 -16.67
C ASP A 3 -22.06 1.73 -17.47
N PRO A 4 -22.03 1.25 -18.72
CA PRO A 4 -20.84 1.28 -19.57
C PRO A 4 -20.44 2.69 -20.03
N SER A 5 -21.31 3.69 -19.89
CA SER A 5 -21.03 5.10 -20.23
C SER A 5 -20.41 5.91 -19.07
N TYR A 6 -20.41 5.35 -17.86
CA TYR A 6 -19.84 6.01 -16.70
C TYR A 6 -18.31 6.09 -16.79
N SER A 7 -17.79 7.31 -16.92
CA SER A 7 -16.36 7.60 -16.79
C SER A 7 -16.05 8.01 -15.35
N PRO A 8 -15.32 7.19 -14.58
CA PRO A 8 -14.87 7.57 -13.25
C PRO A 8 -14.02 8.83 -13.30
N SER A 9 -14.10 9.68 -12.27
CA SER A 9 -13.29 10.90 -12.16
C SER A 9 -11.77 10.65 -12.17
N CYS A 10 -11.36 9.42 -11.90
CA CYS A 10 -9.97 8.99 -11.93
C CYS A 10 -9.56 8.31 -13.26
N SER A 11 -10.42 8.36 -14.29
CA SER A 11 -10.08 8.04 -15.68
C SER A 11 -9.77 9.33 -16.44
N ILE A 12 -8.50 9.74 -16.40
CA ILE A 12 -8.01 11.03 -16.91
C ILE A 12 -7.47 10.88 -18.35
N ASN A 13 -6.75 9.79 -18.60
CA ASN A 13 -6.15 9.48 -19.91
C ASN A 13 -6.02 7.96 -20.08
N PRO A 14 -5.57 7.44 -21.25
CA PRO A 14 -5.48 6.00 -21.49
C PRO A 14 -4.62 5.23 -20.49
N ILE A 15 -3.61 5.88 -19.90
CA ILE A 15 -2.73 5.27 -18.89
C ILE A 15 -3.30 5.47 -17.48
N LEU A 16 -3.79 6.66 -17.14
CA LEU A 16 -4.45 6.96 -15.87
C LEU A 16 -5.94 6.65 -15.99
N SER A 17 -6.30 5.36 -15.99
CA SER A 17 -7.66 4.88 -16.25
C SER A 17 -8.14 3.88 -15.20
N CYS A 18 -8.87 4.37 -14.20
CA CYS A 18 -9.60 3.53 -13.26
C CYS A 18 -10.55 2.54 -13.93
N GLY A 19 -11.22 2.98 -15.00
CA GLY A 19 -12.20 2.16 -15.71
C GLY A 19 -11.58 0.92 -16.36
N SER A 20 -10.36 1.04 -16.89
CA SER A 20 -9.64 -0.11 -17.46
C SER A 20 -9.22 -1.10 -16.38
N VAL A 21 -8.71 -0.61 -15.25
CA VAL A 21 -8.25 -1.44 -14.12
C VAL A 21 -9.42 -2.15 -13.43
N MET A 22 -10.53 -1.46 -13.20
CA MET A 22 -11.70 -2.01 -12.48
C MET A 22 -12.54 -3.00 -13.28
N LYS A 23 -12.31 -3.13 -14.59
CA LYS A 23 -12.93 -4.16 -15.42
C LYS A 23 -12.13 -5.47 -15.46
N THR A 24 -10.95 -5.50 -14.85
CA THR A 24 -10.08 -6.67 -14.87
C THR A 24 -10.43 -7.67 -13.77
N PRO A 25 -10.19 -8.98 -13.97
CA PRO A 25 -10.37 -9.99 -12.91
C PRO A 25 -9.54 -9.69 -11.65
N GLN A 26 -8.42 -8.99 -11.79
CA GLN A 26 -7.56 -8.55 -10.69
C GLN A 26 -8.26 -7.55 -9.76
N ALA A 27 -9.36 -6.92 -10.18
CA ALA A 27 -10.17 -6.05 -9.34
C ALA A 27 -11.04 -6.82 -8.32
N GLU A 28 -11.21 -8.15 -8.49
CA GLU A 28 -12.09 -9.00 -7.68
C GLU A 28 -11.41 -10.34 -7.30
N VAL A 29 -10.15 -10.29 -6.83
CA VAL A 29 -9.31 -11.49 -6.62
C VAL A 29 -9.94 -12.53 -5.68
N PHE A 30 -10.69 -12.07 -4.68
CA PHE A 30 -11.30 -12.93 -3.66
C PHE A 30 -12.80 -13.19 -3.91
N GLY A 31 -13.27 -12.97 -5.15
CA GLY A 31 -14.68 -13.14 -5.53
C GLY A 31 -15.57 -11.95 -5.13
N PHE A 32 -14.96 -10.85 -4.69
CA PHE A 32 -15.63 -9.59 -4.41
C PHE A 32 -14.69 -8.40 -4.69
N PRO A 33 -15.22 -7.18 -4.91
CA PRO A 33 -14.41 -6.00 -5.21
C PRO A 33 -13.34 -5.72 -4.15
N ASN A 34 -12.08 -5.66 -4.57
CA ASN A 34 -10.95 -5.33 -3.70
C ASN A 34 -11.15 -4.04 -2.86
N PRO A 35 -11.82 -2.97 -3.37
CA PRO A 35 -12.10 -1.78 -2.56
C PRO A 35 -12.85 -2.07 -1.25
N LEU A 36 -13.67 -3.12 -1.19
CA LEU A 36 -14.37 -3.51 0.04
C LEU A 36 -13.39 -4.00 1.12
N MET A 37 -12.34 -4.73 0.73
CA MET A 37 -11.25 -5.09 1.66
C MET A 37 -10.56 -3.85 2.19
N GLY A 38 -10.31 -2.87 1.31
CA GLY A 38 -9.71 -1.59 1.68
C GLY A 38 -10.53 -0.87 2.74
N VAL A 39 -11.85 -0.73 2.53
CA VAL A 39 -12.75 -0.08 3.50
C VAL A 39 -12.67 -0.76 4.87
N ALA A 40 -12.78 -2.09 4.93
CA ALA A 40 -12.69 -2.82 6.18
C ALA A 40 -11.30 -2.69 6.84
N GLY A 41 -10.22 -2.89 6.08
CA GLY A 41 -8.85 -2.82 6.58
C GLY A 41 -8.47 -1.43 7.10
N PHE A 42 -8.79 -0.38 6.35
CA PHE A 42 -8.49 1.00 6.76
C PHE A 42 -9.35 1.45 7.94
N ALA A 43 -10.59 0.98 8.06
CA ALA A 43 -11.40 1.24 9.26
C ALA A 43 -10.75 0.64 10.52
N VAL A 44 -10.21 -0.58 10.43
CA VAL A 44 -9.45 -1.20 11.53
C VAL A 44 -8.20 -0.38 11.85
N VAL A 45 -7.38 -0.04 10.86
CA VAL A 45 -6.15 0.74 11.06
C VAL A 45 -6.44 2.09 11.73
N LEU A 46 -7.46 2.80 11.24
CA LEU A 46 -7.89 4.09 11.81
C LEU A 46 -8.33 3.92 13.27
N THR A 47 -9.15 2.91 13.55
CA THR A 47 -9.63 2.62 14.91
C THR A 47 -8.46 2.33 15.85
N VAL A 48 -7.50 1.52 15.42
CA VAL A 48 -6.29 1.23 16.21
C VAL A 48 -5.47 2.50 16.45
N GLY A 49 -5.32 3.36 15.44
CA GLY A 49 -4.66 4.66 15.59
C GLY A 49 -5.31 5.52 16.67
N VAL A 50 -6.65 5.63 16.66
CA VAL A 50 -7.40 6.39 17.69
C VAL A 50 -7.22 5.76 19.07
N VAL A 51 -7.32 4.43 19.19
CA VAL A 51 -7.13 3.71 20.46
C VAL A 51 -5.74 3.95 21.05
N LEU A 52 -4.70 3.95 20.21
CA LEU A 52 -3.32 4.25 20.64
C LEU A 52 -3.15 5.70 21.06
N LEU A 53 -3.76 6.66 20.34
CA LEU A 53 -3.73 8.08 20.70
C LEU A 53 -4.48 8.37 22.01
N ALA A 54 -5.51 7.58 22.33
CA ALA A 54 -6.19 7.64 23.62
C ALA A 54 -5.36 7.06 24.78
N GLY A 55 -4.13 6.57 24.52
CA GLY A 55 -3.22 6.05 25.52
C GLY A 55 -3.42 4.57 25.87
N ALA A 56 -4.32 3.87 25.17
CA ALA A 56 -4.48 2.44 25.37
C ALA A 56 -3.24 1.68 24.89
N ARG A 57 -2.95 0.55 25.55
CA ARG A 57 -1.83 -0.34 25.21
C ARG A 57 -2.39 -1.69 24.79
N PRO A 58 -2.66 -1.90 23.48
CA PRO A 58 -3.18 -3.16 22.97
C PRO A 58 -2.29 -4.33 23.36
N ALA A 59 -2.90 -5.49 23.58
CA ALA A 59 -2.15 -6.70 23.87
C ALA A 59 -1.24 -7.10 22.71
N ARG A 60 -0.15 -7.80 23.02
CA ARG A 60 0.86 -8.23 22.04
C ARG A 60 0.27 -8.98 20.84
N TRP A 61 -0.68 -9.89 21.08
CA TRP A 61 -1.33 -10.67 20.03
C TRP A 61 -2.08 -9.79 19.02
N PHE A 62 -2.69 -8.70 19.50
CA PHE A 62 -3.45 -7.79 18.66
C PHE A 62 -2.51 -7.01 17.72
N MET A 63 -1.37 -6.56 18.25
CA MET A 63 -0.33 -5.90 17.46
C MET A 63 0.28 -6.83 16.41
N LEU A 64 0.45 -8.12 16.74
CA LEU A 64 0.88 -9.14 15.77
C LEU A 64 -0.19 -9.41 14.70
N GLY A 65 -1.48 -9.41 15.07
CA GLY A 65 -2.58 -9.49 14.12
C GLY A 65 -2.62 -8.30 13.16
N LEU A 66 -2.43 -7.08 13.69
CA LEU A 66 -2.31 -5.87 12.87
C LEU A 66 -1.11 -5.95 11.92
N GLN A 67 0.04 -6.41 12.40
CA GLN A 67 1.22 -6.64 11.58
C GLN A 67 0.94 -7.62 10.44
N LEU A 68 0.29 -8.74 10.75
CA LEU A 68 -0.05 -9.75 9.75
C LEU A 68 -0.96 -9.16 8.66
N GLY A 69 -2.01 -8.43 9.06
CA GLY A 69 -2.90 -7.75 8.13
C GLY A 69 -2.19 -6.70 7.28
N ALA A 70 -1.32 -5.88 7.89
CA ALA A 70 -0.53 -4.88 7.17
C ALA A 70 0.48 -5.52 6.20
N THR A 71 1.08 -6.65 6.60
CA THR A 71 2.00 -7.44 5.75
C THR A 71 1.27 -8.01 4.54
N PHE A 72 0.10 -8.60 4.76
CA PHE A 72 -0.76 -9.04 3.66
C PHE A 72 -1.12 -7.88 2.74
N GLY A 73 -1.54 -6.74 3.30
CA GLY A 73 -1.90 -5.54 2.55
C GLY A 73 -0.76 -5.03 1.67
N VAL A 74 0.45 -4.90 2.21
CA VAL A 74 1.59 -4.39 1.44
C VAL A 74 1.99 -5.37 0.32
N VAL A 75 1.98 -6.68 0.59
CA VAL A 75 2.26 -7.70 -0.44
C VAL A 75 1.21 -7.66 -1.55
N PHE A 76 -0.07 -7.59 -1.18
CA PHE A 76 -1.18 -7.52 -2.13
C PHE A 76 -1.10 -6.25 -2.99
N VAL A 77 -0.79 -5.10 -2.38
CA VAL A 77 -0.56 -3.84 -3.09
C VAL A 77 0.59 -3.96 -4.09
N HIS A 78 1.72 -4.55 -3.73
CA HIS A 78 2.84 -4.73 -4.65
C HIS A 78 2.51 -5.67 -5.81
N TRP A 79 1.72 -6.71 -5.55
CA TRP A 79 1.19 -7.55 -6.61
C TRP A 79 0.27 -6.76 -7.55
N LEU A 80 -0.61 -5.90 -7.02
CA LEU A 80 -1.46 -5.02 -7.84
C LEU A 80 -0.65 -4.00 -8.65
N ILE A 81 0.43 -3.43 -8.08
CA ILE A 81 1.36 -2.56 -8.80
C ILE A 81 1.93 -3.32 -10.01
N PHE A 82 2.42 -4.54 -9.79
CA PHE A 82 2.96 -5.37 -10.86
C PHE A 82 1.90 -5.68 -11.94
N GLN A 83 0.66 -5.99 -11.55
CA GLN A 83 -0.42 -6.20 -12.52
C GLN A 83 -0.73 -4.93 -13.31
N SER A 84 -0.84 -3.78 -12.65
CA SER A 84 -1.08 -2.49 -13.30
C SER A 84 -0.01 -2.13 -14.33
N LEU A 85 1.27 -2.29 -13.97
CA LEU A 85 2.40 -1.96 -14.84
C LEU A 85 2.52 -2.96 -16.00
N TYR A 86 2.68 -4.25 -15.70
CA TYR A 86 3.18 -5.23 -16.67
C TYR A 86 2.13 -6.18 -17.26
N ARG A 87 0.85 -6.01 -16.89
CA ARG A 87 -0.26 -6.84 -17.41
C ARG A 87 -1.40 -6.00 -17.96
N ILE A 88 -1.80 -4.95 -17.23
CA ILE A 88 -2.90 -4.08 -17.62
C ILE A 88 -2.40 -2.93 -18.50
N GLY A 89 -1.21 -2.40 -18.22
CA GLY A 89 -0.68 -1.22 -18.91
C GLY A 89 -1.45 0.06 -18.57
N ALA A 90 -2.03 0.11 -17.37
CA ALA A 90 -2.77 1.27 -16.88
C ALA A 90 -2.68 1.41 -15.35
N LEU A 91 -2.67 2.65 -14.90
CA LEU A 91 -2.61 3.10 -13.52
C LEU A 91 -3.95 3.70 -13.10
N CYS A 92 -4.32 3.47 -11.85
CA CYS A 92 -5.52 4.01 -11.24
C CYS A 92 -5.09 4.98 -10.13
N PRO A 93 -5.39 6.30 -10.24
CA PRO A 93 -5.02 7.27 -9.20
C PRO A 93 -5.51 6.90 -7.80
N TYR A 94 -6.71 6.31 -7.69
CA TYR A 94 -7.22 5.86 -6.40
C TYR A 94 -6.47 4.65 -5.85
N CYS A 95 -6.06 3.71 -6.70
CA CYS A 95 -5.18 2.61 -6.29
C CYS A 95 -3.82 3.15 -5.83
N MET A 96 -3.25 4.14 -6.52
CA MET A 96 -1.99 4.77 -6.11
C MET A 96 -2.08 5.41 -4.72
N VAL A 97 -3.22 6.04 -4.38
CA VAL A 97 -3.46 6.54 -3.01
C VAL A 97 -3.47 5.38 -2.01
N VAL A 98 -4.15 4.27 -2.32
CA VAL A 98 -4.13 3.07 -1.47
C VAL A 98 -2.71 2.54 -1.30
N TRP A 99 -1.89 2.55 -2.35
CA TRP A 99 -0.47 2.16 -2.26
C TRP A 99 0.29 3.08 -1.30
N ALA A 100 0.12 4.40 -1.46
CA ALA A 100 0.75 5.43 -0.65
C ALA A 100 0.33 5.41 0.83
N VAL A 101 -0.84 4.85 1.16
CA VAL A 101 -1.27 4.70 2.56
C VAL A 101 -0.85 3.36 3.14
N THR A 102 -0.92 2.28 2.36
CA THR A 102 -0.64 0.92 2.84
C THR A 102 0.84 0.72 3.18
N ILE A 103 1.75 1.28 2.38
CA ILE A 103 3.20 1.14 2.60
C ILE A 103 3.64 1.75 3.95
N PRO A 104 3.28 3.01 4.30
CA PRO A 104 3.58 3.59 5.60
C PRO A 104 2.94 2.82 6.75
N VAL A 105 1.68 2.39 6.60
CA VAL A 105 1.00 1.60 7.65
C VAL A 105 1.83 0.36 7.98
N PHE A 106 2.20 -0.43 6.97
CA PHE A 106 3.08 -1.57 7.18
C PHE A 106 4.43 -1.17 7.80
N TRP A 107 5.09 -0.16 7.24
CA TRP A 107 6.43 0.23 7.67
C TRP A 107 6.47 0.68 9.13
N TYR A 108 5.59 1.59 9.51
CA TYR A 108 5.54 2.13 10.87
C TYR A 108 4.98 1.14 11.89
N THR A 109 4.02 0.29 11.52
CA THR A 109 3.59 -0.82 12.39
C THR A 109 4.75 -1.80 12.61
N THR A 110 5.55 -2.10 11.58
CA THR A 110 6.74 -2.95 11.71
C THR A 110 7.77 -2.33 12.63
N LEU A 111 8.14 -1.07 12.40
CA LEU A 111 9.08 -0.36 13.26
C LEU A 111 8.62 -0.30 14.71
N HIS A 112 7.34 0.01 14.94
CA HIS A 112 6.77 0.01 16.28
C HIS A 112 6.89 -1.37 16.95
N ASN A 113 6.54 -2.43 16.24
CA ASN A 113 6.61 -3.79 16.77
C ASN A 113 8.04 -4.26 17.08
N LEU A 114 9.02 -3.84 16.26
CA LEU A 114 10.43 -4.14 16.47
C LEU A 114 11.01 -3.36 17.66
N THR A 115 10.71 -2.06 17.76
CA THR A 115 11.22 -1.18 18.82
C THR A 115 10.57 -1.44 20.18
N ALA A 116 9.26 -1.75 20.20
CA ALA A 116 8.53 -2.10 21.41
C ALA A 116 8.76 -3.56 21.86
N GLY A 117 9.53 -4.36 21.11
CA GLY A 117 9.82 -5.76 21.45
C GLY A 117 8.63 -6.70 21.29
N VAL A 118 7.58 -6.30 20.57
CA VAL A 118 6.43 -7.15 20.22
C VAL A 118 6.91 -8.31 19.36
N ILE A 119 7.78 -8.02 18.38
CA ILE A 119 8.50 -9.02 17.59
C ILE A 119 9.89 -9.22 18.24
N PRO A 120 10.20 -10.43 18.71
CA PRO A 120 11.47 -10.69 19.38
C PRO A 120 12.58 -10.72 18.33
N VAL A 121 13.55 -9.83 18.50
CA VAL A 121 14.73 -9.72 17.63
C VAL A 121 16.01 -10.02 18.42
N PRO A 122 16.98 -10.73 17.84
CA PRO A 122 18.23 -11.04 18.51
C PRO A 122 18.98 -9.75 18.90
N ALA A 123 19.72 -9.79 20.01
CA ALA A 123 20.45 -8.63 20.52
C ALA A 123 21.43 -8.02 19.50
N SER A 124 21.99 -8.85 18.61
CA SER A 124 22.88 -8.43 17.53
C SER A 124 22.23 -7.48 16.52
N TRP A 125 20.91 -7.55 16.34
CA TRP A 125 20.16 -6.73 15.39
C TRP A 125 19.64 -5.43 15.98
N ARG A 126 19.72 -5.24 17.30
CA ARG A 126 19.15 -4.05 17.98
C ARG A 126 19.74 -2.74 17.46
N ARG A 127 21.06 -2.66 17.30
CA ARG A 127 21.72 -1.46 16.75
C ARG A 127 21.29 -1.16 15.31
N ALA A 128 21.11 -2.20 14.48
CA ALA A 128 20.65 -2.04 13.11
C ALA A 128 19.21 -1.52 13.08
N ILE A 129 18.34 -2.07 13.93
CA ILE A 129 16.94 -1.65 14.06
C ILE A 129 16.85 -0.21 14.56
N GLU A 130 17.66 0.18 15.54
CA GLU A 130 17.75 1.57 16.01
C GLU A 130 18.23 2.52 14.91
N GLY A 131 19.23 2.11 14.12
CA GLY A 131 19.69 2.87 12.96
C GLY A 131 18.60 3.04 11.90
N VAL A 132 17.89 1.97 11.56
CA VAL A 132 16.77 2.00 10.61
C VAL A 132 15.60 2.82 11.16
N ALA A 133 15.30 2.71 12.46
CA ALA A 133 14.29 3.52 13.12
C ALA A 133 14.66 5.01 13.14
N ARG A 134 15.95 5.36 13.18
CA ARG A 134 16.42 6.75 13.04
C ARG A 134 16.26 7.29 11.62
N PHE A 135 16.54 6.45 10.62
CA PHE A 135 16.42 6.79 9.19
C PHE A 135 15.12 6.27 8.55
N HIS A 136 14.06 6.13 9.35
CA HIS A 136 12.82 5.51 8.94
C HIS A 136 12.19 6.17 7.71
N SER A 137 12.31 7.49 7.58
CA SER A 137 11.80 8.27 6.46
C SER A 137 12.60 8.02 5.18
N LEU A 138 13.92 7.79 5.25
CA LEU A 138 14.74 7.51 4.08
C LEU A 138 14.34 6.20 3.41
N VAL A 139 14.06 5.16 4.20
CA VAL A 139 13.57 3.87 3.67
C VAL A 139 12.26 4.07 2.92
N LEU A 140 11.33 4.84 3.51
CA LEU A 140 10.04 5.11 2.89
C LEU A 140 10.17 5.93 1.60
N VAL A 141 11.02 6.97 1.61
CA VAL A 141 11.30 7.80 0.43
C VAL A 141 11.95 6.96 -0.68
N ALA A 142 12.95 6.16 -0.36
CA ALA A 142 13.61 5.28 -1.33
C ALA A 142 12.62 4.28 -1.95
N TRP A 143 11.69 3.75 -1.15
CA TRP A 143 10.64 2.86 -1.63
C TRP A 143 9.70 3.55 -2.63
N TYR A 144 9.25 4.77 -2.32
CA TYR A 144 8.43 5.54 -3.25
C TYR A 144 9.17 5.93 -4.52
N LEU A 145 10.44 6.34 -4.39
CA LEU A 145 11.27 6.66 -5.55
C LEU A 145 11.42 5.45 -6.46
N LEU A 146 11.59 4.24 -5.89
CA LEU A 146 11.64 3.01 -6.68
C LEU A 146 10.33 2.78 -7.43
N ILE A 147 9.17 2.89 -6.76
CA ILE A 147 7.85 2.70 -7.42
C ILE A 147 7.65 3.75 -8.53
N VAL A 148 7.96 5.02 -8.26
CA VAL A 148 7.84 6.10 -9.25
C VAL A 148 8.79 5.88 -10.42
N ALA A 149 10.03 5.42 -10.17
CA ALA A 149 10.96 5.08 -11.23
C ALA A 149 10.45 3.94 -12.11
N LEU A 150 9.90 2.87 -11.52
CA LEU A 150 9.29 1.76 -12.27
C LEU A 150 8.11 2.23 -13.14
N VAL A 151 7.24 3.07 -12.59
CA VAL A 151 6.14 3.71 -13.34
C VAL A 151 6.67 4.55 -14.50
N GLY A 152 7.70 5.37 -14.25
CA GLY A 152 8.29 6.26 -15.25
C GLY A 152 8.96 5.50 -16.39
N VAL A 153 9.66 4.40 -16.08
CA VAL A 153 10.32 3.53 -17.06
C VAL A 153 9.30 2.81 -17.93
N GLU A 154 8.27 2.20 -17.33
CA GLU A 154 7.30 1.40 -18.08
C GLU A 154 6.46 2.26 -19.04
N PHE A 155 6.07 3.46 -18.62
CA PHE A 155 5.25 4.36 -19.43
C PHE A 155 6.05 5.42 -20.19
N TRP A 156 7.37 5.25 -20.31
CA TRP A 156 8.30 6.23 -20.88
C TRP A 156 7.91 6.71 -22.27
N ASP A 157 7.52 5.78 -23.15
CA ASP A 157 7.15 6.09 -24.53
C ASP A 157 5.90 6.97 -24.63
N TYR A 158 4.95 6.84 -23.71
CA TYR A 158 3.81 7.74 -23.64
C TYR A 158 4.22 9.12 -23.12
N TRP A 159 5.02 9.20 -22.05
CA TRP A 159 5.46 10.48 -21.49
C TRP A 159 6.21 11.33 -22.54
N ARG A 160 6.98 10.68 -23.42
CA ARG A 160 7.65 11.35 -24.55
C ARG A 160 6.70 11.95 -25.58
N THR A 161 5.46 11.49 -25.69
CA THR A 161 4.48 12.08 -26.61
C THR A 161 3.81 13.35 -26.05
N LEU A 162 3.97 13.62 -24.75
CA LEU A 162 3.45 14.80 -24.07
C LEU A 162 4.47 15.94 -23.89
N LEU A 163 5.76 15.68 -24.17
CA LEU A 163 6.86 16.65 -24.16
C LEU A 163 7.10 17.19 -25.57
#